data_AF-A0A524CDW1-F1
#
_entry.id   AF-A0A524CDW1-F1
#
_cell.length_a   1.000
_cell.length_b   1.000
_cell.length_c   1.000
_cell.angle_alpha   90.00
_cell.angle_beta   90.00
_cell.angle_gamma   90.00
#
_symmetry.space_group_name_H-M   'P 1'
#
loop_
_entity.id
_entity.type
_entity.pdbx_description
1 polymer ?
#
loop_
_entity_poly.entity_id
_entity_poly.type
_entity_poly.pdbx_seq_one_letter_code
_entity_poly.pdbx_strand_id
1 'polypeptide(L)'
;MVLKLTSEEKAMLKGEQGWATMKAMEIITTLGEIYGATRLIPVSSVQIAGVSYHNLGEAGLDYLSQMAEDGATRVLTTLNPAGMDLEEWRKHGISEDFAENQQRVVEAFARMGVVTTCTCTPYLIGNLPHYGEHIAWAESSAVCFANSVIGALTNREGGPSALAAALTGRTAEYGFHLQENRNAEVKYEVDANLTTTDDFGLLGQVIGTRTGKSIPYITGVKKATTEQLKSFCASVATYGGVALFHMEGLTPNRTTLPDETMTITQEDLDQARHDLDDEEADIDFISVGCPHASIKEIGEIARILDGKKVAKGKTVWITTAKPTKDLAKKMGYYDTIEKAGAYLVADACCAVAPLKGRFGGLLTDSAKACYYARGKNQFKTEIRTVAECIEEAIS
;
A
#
# COMPACT_ATOMS: atom_id res chain seq x y z
N MET A 1 -2.23 10.67 -31.74
CA MET A 1 -1.66 9.37 -32.16
C MET A 1 -2.74 8.31 -32.01
N VAL A 2 -2.76 7.27 -32.84
CA VAL A 2 -3.79 6.21 -32.78
C VAL A 2 -3.22 4.96 -32.12
N LEU A 3 -3.94 4.41 -31.14
CA LEU A 3 -3.57 3.18 -30.43
C LEU A 3 -3.54 2.00 -31.41
N LYS A 4 -2.40 1.32 -31.51
CA LYS A 4 -2.21 0.16 -32.39
C LYS A 4 -2.32 -1.13 -31.59
N LEU A 5 -3.32 -1.93 -31.92
CA LEU A 5 -3.54 -3.25 -31.34
C LEU A 5 -2.97 -4.36 -32.23
N THR A 6 -2.34 -5.33 -31.59
CA THR A 6 -1.93 -6.61 -32.19
C THR A 6 -3.15 -7.44 -32.59
N SER A 7 -2.94 -8.51 -33.37
CA SER A 7 -4.02 -9.43 -33.74
C SER A 7 -4.68 -10.09 -32.52
N GLU A 8 -3.88 -10.43 -31.50
CA GLU A 8 -4.36 -11.02 -30.25
C GLU A 8 -5.23 -10.03 -29.46
N GLU A 9 -4.77 -8.80 -29.27
CA GLU A 9 -5.51 -7.76 -28.57
C GLU A 9 -6.82 -7.39 -29.29
N LYS A 10 -6.83 -7.41 -30.63
CA LYS A 10 -8.06 -7.24 -31.43
C LYS A 10 -9.04 -8.40 -31.23
N ALA A 11 -8.55 -9.62 -31.14
CA ALA A 11 -9.39 -10.80 -30.87
C ALA A 11 -10.01 -10.72 -29.46
N MET A 12 -9.22 -10.33 -28.46
CA MET A 12 -9.72 -10.08 -27.10
C MET A 12 -10.82 -8.99 -27.09
N LEU A 13 -10.59 -7.85 -27.76
CA LEU A 13 -11.55 -6.75 -27.84
C LEU A 13 -12.85 -7.12 -28.60
N LYS A 14 -12.81 -8.12 -29.49
CA LYS A 14 -13.99 -8.66 -30.18
C LYS A 14 -14.77 -9.70 -29.37
N GLY A 15 -14.28 -10.07 -28.19
CA GLY A 15 -14.92 -11.09 -27.34
C GLY A 15 -14.60 -12.53 -27.72
N GLU A 16 -13.59 -12.77 -28.55
CA GLU A 16 -13.18 -14.13 -28.93
C GLU A 16 -12.57 -14.93 -27.75
N GLN A 17 -12.29 -14.27 -26.61
CA GLN A 17 -11.69 -14.86 -25.41
C GLN A 17 -12.56 -14.66 -24.15
N GLY A 18 -13.87 -14.51 -24.33
CA GLY A 18 -14.82 -14.33 -23.23
C GLY A 18 -15.21 -12.87 -22.98
N TRP A 19 -16.33 -12.70 -22.30
CA TRP A 19 -16.95 -11.42 -21.99
C TRP A 19 -16.10 -10.61 -21.01
N ALA A 20 -15.59 -11.21 -19.94
CA ALA A 20 -14.76 -10.51 -18.96
C ALA A 20 -13.46 -9.96 -19.59
N THR A 21 -12.79 -10.75 -20.44
CA THR A 21 -11.61 -10.26 -21.19
C THR A 21 -11.98 -9.15 -22.18
N MET A 22 -13.13 -9.24 -22.85
CA MET A 22 -13.61 -8.17 -23.75
C MET A 22 -13.81 -6.86 -22.99
N LYS A 23 -14.52 -6.90 -21.85
CA LYS A 23 -14.74 -5.73 -21.00
C LYS A 23 -13.44 -5.16 -20.43
N ALA A 24 -12.52 -6.01 -20.03
CA ALA A 24 -11.19 -5.60 -19.62
C ALA A 24 -10.43 -4.89 -20.76
N MET A 25 -10.48 -5.40 -21.99
CA MET A 25 -9.86 -4.75 -23.14
C MET A 25 -10.52 -3.41 -23.50
N GLU A 26 -11.84 -3.27 -23.38
CA GLU A 26 -12.53 -1.99 -23.55
C GLU A 26 -11.98 -0.94 -22.57
N ILE A 27 -11.77 -1.31 -21.31
CA ILE A 27 -11.17 -0.43 -20.28
C ILE A 27 -9.72 -0.05 -20.67
N ILE A 28 -8.86 -1.03 -20.93
CA ILE A 28 -7.43 -0.80 -21.22
C ILE A 28 -7.24 0.05 -22.48
N THR A 29 -8.02 -0.21 -23.54
CA THR A 29 -7.93 0.56 -24.80
C THR A 29 -8.44 1.98 -24.62
N THR A 30 -9.55 2.17 -23.90
CA THR A 30 -10.10 3.49 -23.57
C THR A 30 -9.09 4.32 -22.77
N LEU A 31 -8.46 3.73 -21.76
CA LEU A 31 -7.40 4.40 -20.99
C LEU A 31 -6.20 4.72 -21.88
N GLY A 32 -5.80 3.80 -22.76
CA GLY A 32 -4.74 4.04 -23.73
C GLY A 32 -5.04 5.23 -24.65
N GLU A 33 -6.27 5.37 -25.13
CA GLU A 33 -6.69 6.51 -25.93
C GLU A 33 -6.70 7.82 -25.14
N ILE A 34 -7.24 7.81 -23.90
CA ILE A 34 -7.28 8.98 -23.01
C ILE A 34 -5.87 9.51 -22.71
N TYR A 35 -4.93 8.61 -22.43
CA TYR A 35 -3.56 8.98 -22.09
C TYR A 35 -2.60 9.05 -23.29
N GLY A 36 -3.11 8.88 -24.51
CA GLY A 36 -2.34 9.02 -25.74
C GLY A 36 -1.30 7.91 -25.97
N ALA A 37 -1.49 6.73 -25.38
CA ALA A 37 -0.65 5.56 -25.62
C ALA A 37 -0.71 5.13 -27.09
N THR A 38 0.41 4.66 -27.62
CA THR A 38 0.50 4.21 -29.01
C THR A 38 0.37 2.69 -29.18
N ARG A 39 0.59 1.94 -28.09
CA ARG A 39 0.48 0.49 -28.01
C ARG A 39 0.11 0.04 -26.60
N LEU A 40 -0.30 -1.21 -26.48
CA LEU A 40 -0.35 -1.91 -25.21
C LEU A 40 0.93 -2.72 -25.01
N ILE A 41 1.27 -2.98 -23.76
CA ILE A 41 2.48 -3.69 -23.34
C ILE A 41 2.11 -4.84 -22.40
N PRO A 42 2.85 -5.97 -22.43
CA PRO A 42 2.67 -7.02 -21.44
C PRO A 42 3.10 -6.55 -20.05
N VAL A 43 2.42 -7.05 -19.01
CA VAL A 43 2.82 -6.86 -17.61
C VAL A 43 3.28 -8.18 -17.00
N SER A 44 4.29 -8.15 -16.12
CA SER A 44 4.77 -9.36 -15.43
C SER A 44 3.95 -9.69 -14.18
N SER A 45 3.35 -8.69 -13.53
CA SER A 45 2.47 -8.87 -12.38
C SER A 45 1.44 -7.76 -12.23
N VAL A 46 0.40 -8.05 -11.44
CA VAL A 46 -0.69 -7.12 -11.12
C VAL A 46 -0.95 -7.12 -9.62
N GLN A 47 -1.31 -5.95 -9.09
CA GLN A 47 -1.83 -5.81 -7.73
C GLN A 47 -3.11 -4.98 -7.74
N ILE A 48 -4.22 -5.61 -7.37
CA ILE A 48 -5.56 -5.02 -7.43
C ILE A 48 -5.89 -4.34 -6.10
N ALA A 49 -6.34 -3.09 -6.16
CA ALA A 49 -6.91 -2.36 -5.02
C ALA A 49 -8.45 -2.37 -5.05
N GLY A 50 -9.08 -1.85 -3.99
CA GLY A 50 -10.55 -1.84 -3.87
C GLY A 50 -11.14 -3.16 -3.35
N VAL A 51 -10.38 -3.89 -2.53
CA VAL A 51 -10.75 -5.22 -2.03
C VAL A 51 -11.68 -5.16 -0.81
N SER A 52 -11.59 -4.09 -0.01
CA SER A 52 -12.47 -3.91 1.14
C SER A 52 -13.93 -3.69 0.71
N TYR A 53 -14.84 -4.53 1.21
CA TYR A 53 -16.28 -4.37 0.98
C TYR A 53 -16.79 -3.00 1.45
N HIS A 54 -16.15 -2.42 2.47
CA HIS A 54 -16.46 -1.08 2.95
C HIS A 54 -16.32 0.00 1.86
N ASN A 55 -15.33 -0.14 0.97
CA ASN A 55 -15.11 0.81 -0.13
C ASN A 55 -15.88 0.41 -1.40
N LEU A 56 -16.05 -0.90 -1.60
CA LEU A 56 -16.60 -1.48 -2.83
C LEU A 56 -18.13 -1.43 -2.88
N GLY A 57 -18.78 -1.77 -1.75
CA GLY A 57 -20.23 -1.93 -1.66
C GLY A 57 -20.79 -3.02 -2.58
N GLU A 58 -22.13 -3.16 -2.56
CA GLU A 58 -22.81 -4.19 -3.36
C GLU A 58 -22.61 -4.00 -4.87
N ALA A 59 -22.64 -2.76 -5.36
CA ALA A 59 -22.49 -2.48 -6.80
C ALA A 59 -21.13 -2.95 -7.35
N GLY A 60 -20.04 -2.76 -6.60
CA GLY A 60 -18.74 -3.26 -7.03
C GLY A 60 -18.62 -4.78 -6.86
N LEU A 61 -19.34 -5.39 -5.90
CA LEU A 61 -19.40 -6.83 -5.74
C LEU A 61 -20.17 -7.49 -6.88
N ASP A 62 -21.26 -6.89 -7.34
CA ASP A 62 -22.01 -7.32 -8.51
C ASP A 62 -21.15 -7.27 -9.77
N TYR A 63 -20.40 -6.18 -9.96
CA TYR A 63 -19.43 -6.07 -11.05
C TYR A 63 -18.37 -7.17 -10.98
N LEU A 64 -17.75 -7.39 -9.81
CA LEU A 64 -16.76 -8.46 -9.65
C LEU A 64 -17.35 -9.85 -9.91
N SER A 65 -18.60 -10.07 -9.47
CA SER A 65 -19.30 -11.35 -9.65
C SER A 65 -19.56 -11.65 -11.13
N GLN A 66 -19.96 -10.65 -11.90
CA GLN A 66 -20.12 -10.75 -13.37
C GLN A 66 -18.78 -11.03 -14.05
N MET A 67 -17.72 -10.30 -13.69
CA MET A 67 -16.38 -10.54 -14.26
C MET A 67 -15.87 -11.94 -13.93
N ALA A 68 -16.23 -12.50 -12.77
CA ALA A 68 -15.84 -13.84 -12.36
C ALA A 68 -16.61 -14.97 -13.07
N GLU A 69 -17.66 -14.69 -13.85
CA GLU A 69 -18.41 -15.72 -14.60
C GLU A 69 -17.52 -16.43 -15.62
N ASP A 70 -16.67 -15.70 -16.34
CA ASP A 70 -15.72 -16.25 -17.32
C ASP A 70 -14.32 -15.62 -17.27
N GLY A 71 -14.07 -14.69 -16.35
CA GLY A 71 -12.77 -14.07 -16.16
C GLY A 71 -11.72 -15.01 -15.57
N ALA A 72 -10.52 -14.99 -16.15
CA ALA A 72 -9.35 -15.67 -15.63
C ALA A 72 -8.11 -14.76 -15.76
N THR A 73 -7.34 -14.62 -14.69
CA THR A 73 -6.10 -13.86 -14.70
C THR A 73 -5.05 -14.56 -15.56
N ARG A 74 -4.22 -13.77 -16.26
CA ARG A 74 -3.17 -14.26 -17.17
C ARG A 74 -1.76 -14.14 -16.61
N VAL A 75 -1.62 -13.39 -15.52
CA VAL A 75 -0.35 -13.01 -14.90
C VAL A 75 -0.49 -13.10 -13.39
N LEU A 76 0.64 -13.18 -12.66
CA LEU A 76 0.62 -13.18 -11.20
C LEU A 76 -0.16 -11.97 -10.69
N THR A 77 -1.27 -12.24 -10.00
CA THR A 77 -2.18 -11.20 -9.54
C THR A 77 -2.41 -11.36 -8.04
N THR A 78 -2.15 -10.30 -7.29
CA THR A 78 -2.35 -10.24 -5.83
C THR A 78 -3.33 -9.13 -5.44
N LEU A 79 -3.75 -9.11 -4.18
CA LEU A 79 -4.74 -8.16 -3.66
C LEU A 79 -4.11 -7.17 -2.66
N ASN A 80 -4.60 -5.93 -2.68
CA ASN A 80 -4.42 -4.98 -1.59
C ASN A 80 -5.19 -5.45 -0.33
N PRO A 81 -5.00 -4.87 0.88
CA PRO A 81 -5.72 -5.29 2.07
C PRO A 81 -7.25 -5.29 1.88
N ALA A 82 -7.87 -6.34 2.39
CA ALA A 82 -9.29 -6.46 2.60
C ALA A 82 -9.75 -5.60 3.78
N GLY A 83 -11.05 -5.55 4.03
CA GLY A 83 -11.62 -4.82 5.17
C GLY A 83 -11.51 -5.53 6.52
N MET A 84 -10.99 -6.76 6.58
CA MET A 84 -10.83 -7.53 7.81
C MET A 84 -9.78 -8.64 7.67
N ASP A 85 -9.35 -9.19 8.80
CA ASP A 85 -8.65 -10.47 8.83
C ASP A 85 -9.59 -11.60 8.39
N LEU A 86 -9.24 -12.32 7.34
CA LEU A 86 -10.16 -13.29 6.71
C LEU A 86 -10.44 -14.52 7.59
N GLU A 87 -9.60 -14.81 8.58
CA GLU A 87 -9.74 -15.98 9.46
C GLU A 87 -10.21 -15.59 10.86
N GLU A 88 -9.67 -14.50 11.40
CA GLU A 88 -9.80 -14.15 12.81
C GLU A 88 -10.67 -12.89 13.04
N TRP A 89 -11.40 -12.40 12.03
CA TRP A 89 -12.23 -11.17 12.11
C TRP A 89 -13.13 -11.05 13.34
N ARG A 90 -13.71 -12.16 13.83
CA ARG A 90 -14.56 -12.17 15.04
C ARG A 90 -13.80 -11.64 16.26
N LYS A 91 -12.53 -12.04 16.42
CA LYS A 91 -11.70 -11.60 17.55
C LYS A 91 -11.38 -10.11 17.48
N HIS A 92 -11.39 -9.55 16.26
CA HIS A 92 -11.17 -8.13 16.00
C HIS A 92 -12.44 -7.28 16.05
N GLY A 93 -13.58 -7.86 16.48
CA GLY A 93 -14.85 -7.15 16.63
C GLY A 93 -15.47 -6.70 15.31
N ILE A 94 -15.24 -7.44 14.23
CA ILE A 94 -15.91 -7.23 12.94
C ILE A 94 -17.26 -7.97 12.97
N SER A 95 -18.31 -7.36 12.42
CA SER A 95 -19.65 -7.96 12.38
C SER A 95 -19.73 -9.12 11.37
N GLU A 96 -20.63 -10.08 11.64
CA GLU A 96 -20.85 -11.21 10.72
C GLU A 96 -21.33 -10.73 9.36
N ASP A 97 -22.28 -9.79 9.32
CA ASP A 97 -22.79 -9.19 8.06
C ASP A 97 -21.67 -8.58 7.19
N PHE A 98 -20.70 -7.89 7.82
CA PHE A 98 -19.56 -7.35 7.08
C PHE A 98 -18.65 -8.48 6.58
N ALA A 99 -18.42 -9.48 7.43
CA ALA A 99 -17.54 -10.58 7.11
C ALA A 99 -18.06 -11.46 5.97
N GLU A 100 -19.35 -11.78 5.94
CA GLU A 100 -19.97 -12.52 4.83
C GLU A 100 -19.78 -11.80 3.51
N ASN A 101 -20.04 -10.49 3.48
CA ASN A 101 -19.88 -9.69 2.27
C ASN A 101 -18.42 -9.53 1.85
N GLN A 102 -17.51 -9.34 2.80
CA GLN A 102 -16.08 -9.31 2.51
C GLN A 102 -15.58 -10.65 1.95
N GLN A 103 -16.11 -11.77 2.43
CA GLN A 103 -15.78 -13.09 1.92
C GLN A 103 -16.27 -13.29 0.48
N ARG A 104 -17.50 -12.83 0.16
CA ARG A 104 -18.03 -12.82 -1.23
C ARG A 104 -17.10 -12.08 -2.19
N VAL A 105 -16.54 -10.94 -1.77
CA VAL A 105 -15.57 -10.17 -2.58
C VAL A 105 -14.30 -10.98 -2.84
N VAL A 106 -13.72 -11.59 -1.80
CA VAL A 106 -12.48 -12.37 -1.94
C VAL A 106 -12.72 -13.62 -2.79
N GLU A 107 -13.87 -14.27 -2.65
CA GLU A 107 -14.25 -15.45 -3.45
C GLU A 107 -14.43 -15.11 -4.94
N ALA A 108 -14.99 -13.95 -5.27
CA ALA A 108 -15.07 -13.48 -6.66
C ALA A 108 -13.67 -13.33 -7.28
N PHE A 109 -12.71 -12.75 -6.54
CA PHE A 109 -11.32 -12.69 -6.98
C PHE A 109 -10.68 -14.08 -7.10
N ALA A 110 -10.92 -14.97 -6.14
CA ALA A 110 -10.38 -16.33 -6.16
C ALA A 110 -10.85 -17.12 -7.38
N ARG A 111 -12.13 -17.00 -7.77
CA ARG A 111 -12.71 -17.63 -8.96
C ARG A 111 -12.01 -17.21 -10.25
N MET A 112 -11.49 -15.98 -10.31
CA MET A 112 -10.72 -15.48 -11.44
C MET A 112 -9.25 -15.93 -11.41
N GLY A 113 -8.80 -16.70 -10.42
CA GLY A 113 -7.41 -17.14 -10.28
C GLY A 113 -6.48 -16.12 -9.61
N VAL A 114 -7.03 -15.17 -8.87
CA VAL A 114 -6.23 -14.21 -8.08
C VAL A 114 -5.67 -14.90 -6.83
N VAL A 115 -4.41 -14.61 -6.48
CA VAL A 115 -3.83 -15.04 -5.22
C VAL A 115 -4.42 -14.18 -4.09
N THR A 116 -5.25 -14.79 -3.25
CA THR A 116 -6.02 -14.11 -2.19
C THR A 116 -5.21 -13.80 -0.93
N THR A 117 -3.95 -13.39 -1.10
CA THR A 117 -3.19 -12.76 -0.02
C THR A 117 -3.39 -11.25 -0.10
N CYS A 118 -3.97 -10.65 0.94
CA CYS A 118 -4.40 -9.26 0.90
C CYS A 118 -3.37 -8.37 1.62
N THR A 119 -2.55 -7.64 0.87
CA THR A 119 -1.51 -6.80 1.48
C THR A 119 -1.11 -5.60 0.62
N CYS A 120 -0.79 -4.51 1.32
CA CYS A 120 -0.21 -3.32 0.71
C CYS A 120 1.30 -3.45 0.46
N THR A 121 1.92 -4.55 0.89
CA THR A 121 3.35 -4.85 0.72
C THR A 121 3.56 -6.13 -0.10
N PRO A 122 3.06 -6.20 -1.36
CA PRO A 122 3.12 -7.41 -2.19
C PRO A 122 4.55 -7.94 -2.39
N TYR A 123 5.53 -7.04 -2.41
CA TYR A 123 6.96 -7.34 -2.52
C TYR A 123 7.54 -8.09 -1.31
N LEU A 124 6.88 -8.10 -0.15
CA LEU A 124 7.30 -8.89 1.01
C LEU A 124 6.79 -10.34 0.97
N ILE A 125 5.86 -10.65 0.06
CA ILE A 125 5.20 -11.97 -0.02
C ILE A 125 5.38 -12.65 -1.39
N GLY A 126 6.35 -12.22 -2.18
CA GLY A 126 6.76 -12.89 -3.41
C GLY A 126 6.22 -12.30 -4.71
N ASN A 127 5.34 -11.30 -4.67
CA ASN A 127 5.05 -10.49 -5.85
C ASN A 127 6.09 -9.36 -5.95
N LEU A 128 7.30 -9.76 -6.36
CA LEU A 128 8.51 -8.94 -6.40
C LEU A 128 9.06 -8.90 -7.84
N PRO A 129 8.76 -7.84 -8.62
CA PRO A 129 9.24 -7.72 -9.99
C PRO A 129 10.74 -7.40 -10.05
N HIS A 130 11.35 -7.59 -11.22
CA HIS A 130 12.72 -7.17 -11.47
C HIS A 130 12.82 -5.73 -11.95
N TYR A 131 14.03 -5.16 -11.85
CA TYR A 131 14.35 -3.86 -12.44
C TYR A 131 14.00 -3.83 -13.94
N GLY A 132 13.29 -2.80 -14.38
CA GLY A 132 12.91 -2.63 -15.78
C GLY A 132 11.68 -3.42 -16.22
N GLU A 133 11.05 -4.21 -15.36
CA GLU A 133 9.80 -4.91 -15.69
C GLU A 133 8.59 -3.97 -15.64
N HIS A 134 7.66 -4.16 -16.58
CA HIS A 134 6.37 -3.48 -16.56
C HIS A 134 5.38 -4.27 -15.70
N ILE A 135 4.72 -3.60 -14.77
CA ILE A 135 3.70 -4.17 -13.88
C ILE A 135 2.46 -3.25 -13.87
N ALA A 136 1.33 -3.73 -13.37
CA ALA A 136 0.13 -2.91 -13.17
C ALA A 136 -0.34 -2.99 -11.72
N TRP A 137 0.15 -2.09 -10.88
CA TRP A 137 -0.14 -2.08 -9.44
C TRP A 137 -0.98 -0.87 -9.05
N ALA A 138 -1.91 -1.05 -8.09
CA ALA A 138 -2.88 -0.03 -7.72
C ALA A 138 -2.62 0.62 -6.34
N GLU A 139 -1.99 -0.09 -5.40
CA GLU A 139 -1.67 0.44 -4.08
C GLU A 139 -0.59 1.52 -4.17
N SER A 140 -0.92 2.74 -3.74
CA SER A 140 -0.05 3.92 -3.94
C SER A 140 1.34 3.75 -3.33
N SER A 141 1.43 3.16 -2.14
CA SER A 141 2.71 2.91 -1.47
C SER A 141 3.54 1.83 -2.18
N ALA A 142 2.90 0.79 -2.72
CA ALA A 142 3.55 -0.27 -3.46
C ALA A 142 3.99 0.20 -4.85
N VAL A 143 3.20 1.05 -5.51
CA VAL A 143 3.55 1.72 -6.78
C VAL A 143 4.81 2.56 -6.61
N CYS A 144 4.85 3.39 -5.57
CA CYS A 144 6.01 4.21 -5.25
C CYS A 144 7.26 3.36 -4.98
N PHE A 145 7.11 2.30 -4.17
CA PHE A 145 8.19 1.36 -3.89
C PHE A 145 8.67 0.62 -5.15
N ALA A 146 7.76 0.17 -6.01
CA ALA A 146 8.10 -0.52 -7.25
C ALA A 146 8.86 0.38 -8.22
N ASN A 147 8.37 1.61 -8.41
CA ASN A 147 9.02 2.57 -9.30
C ASN A 147 10.40 3.00 -8.79
N SER A 148 10.52 3.32 -7.50
CA SER A 148 11.73 3.92 -6.93
C SER A 148 12.73 2.92 -6.39
N VAL A 149 12.29 1.98 -5.56
CA VAL A 149 13.19 1.09 -4.81
C VAL A 149 13.55 -0.13 -5.65
N ILE A 150 12.57 -0.71 -6.35
CA ILE A 150 12.80 -1.86 -7.25
C ILE A 150 13.31 -1.40 -8.62
N GLY A 151 12.77 -0.29 -9.14
CA GLY A 151 13.03 0.17 -10.51
C GLY A 151 12.17 -0.52 -11.57
N ALA A 152 11.04 -1.10 -11.16
CA ALA A 152 9.99 -1.54 -12.08
C ALA A 152 9.22 -0.32 -12.65
N LEU A 153 8.38 -0.56 -13.65
CA LEU A 153 7.61 0.47 -14.34
C LEU A 153 6.12 0.23 -14.16
N THR A 154 5.45 1.16 -13.48
CA THR A 154 3.99 1.15 -13.32
C THR A 154 3.43 2.54 -13.17
N ASN A 155 2.26 2.76 -13.76
CA ASN A 155 1.40 3.87 -13.36
C ASN A 155 0.70 3.52 -12.04
N ARG A 156 0.00 4.50 -11.46
CA ARG A 156 -0.93 4.24 -10.36
C ARG A 156 -2.25 3.77 -10.94
N GLU A 157 -2.44 2.45 -10.97
CA GLU A 157 -3.67 1.85 -11.49
C GLU A 157 -4.87 2.09 -10.55
N GLY A 158 -6.07 2.16 -11.11
CA GLY A 158 -7.31 2.04 -10.36
C GLY A 158 -7.67 0.57 -10.14
N GLY A 159 -8.60 0.30 -9.21
CA GLY A 159 -9.12 -1.07 -9.00
C GLY A 159 -9.63 -1.74 -10.29
N PRO A 160 -10.51 -1.07 -11.07
CA PRO A 160 -11.00 -1.62 -12.34
C PRO A 160 -9.92 -1.78 -13.41
N SER A 161 -8.96 -0.85 -13.53
CA SER A 161 -7.90 -0.95 -14.54
C SER A 161 -6.88 -2.03 -14.18
N ALA A 162 -6.54 -2.19 -12.90
CA ALA A 162 -5.70 -3.30 -12.43
C ALA A 162 -6.37 -4.66 -12.69
N LEU A 163 -7.67 -4.82 -12.39
CA LEU A 163 -8.39 -6.05 -12.74
C LEU A 163 -8.39 -6.29 -14.26
N ALA A 164 -8.61 -5.24 -15.06
CA ALA A 164 -8.55 -5.34 -16.50
C ALA A 164 -7.16 -5.78 -17.00
N ALA A 165 -6.09 -5.26 -16.40
CA ALA A 165 -4.71 -5.68 -16.70
C ALA A 165 -4.46 -7.14 -16.30
N ALA A 166 -5.03 -7.62 -15.19
CA ALA A 166 -4.92 -9.02 -14.78
C ALA A 166 -5.58 -9.98 -15.78
N LEU A 167 -6.76 -9.64 -16.28
CA LEU A 167 -7.55 -10.48 -17.20
C LEU A 167 -7.02 -10.48 -18.63
N THR A 168 -6.29 -9.43 -19.03
CA THR A 168 -5.74 -9.28 -20.38
C THR A 168 -4.25 -9.57 -20.45
N GLY A 169 -3.54 -9.47 -19.31
CA GLY A 169 -2.08 -9.48 -19.26
C GLY A 169 -1.45 -8.24 -19.90
N ARG A 170 -2.22 -7.17 -20.13
CA ARG A 170 -1.81 -5.96 -20.85
C ARG A 170 -2.11 -4.69 -20.05
N THR A 171 -1.27 -3.68 -20.19
CA THR A 171 -1.59 -2.29 -19.83
C THR A 171 -1.22 -1.35 -20.98
N ALA A 172 -1.72 -0.11 -20.95
CA ALA A 172 -1.37 0.89 -21.94
C ALA A 172 0.04 1.47 -21.66
N GLU A 173 0.85 1.65 -22.71
CA GLU A 173 2.18 2.24 -22.56
C GLU A 173 2.10 3.78 -22.51
N TYR A 174 2.01 4.32 -21.31
CA TYR A 174 2.02 5.76 -21.04
C TYR A 174 2.61 6.05 -19.66
N GLY A 175 2.79 7.34 -19.35
CA GLY A 175 3.20 7.77 -18.00
C GLY A 175 4.53 7.14 -17.61
N PHE A 176 4.57 6.50 -16.44
CA PHE A 176 5.78 5.91 -15.88
C PHE A 176 6.23 4.60 -16.52
N HIS A 177 5.51 4.09 -17.53
CA HIS A 177 6.03 3.09 -18.44
C HIS A 177 7.05 3.65 -19.45
N LEU A 178 7.12 4.97 -19.60
CA LEU A 178 8.02 5.66 -20.51
C LEU A 178 9.20 6.25 -19.73
N GLN A 179 10.42 6.05 -20.21
CA GLN A 179 11.64 6.47 -19.50
C GLN A 179 11.77 8.00 -19.43
N GLU A 180 11.35 8.69 -20.48
CA GLU A 180 11.35 10.14 -20.58
C GLU A 180 10.52 10.82 -19.46
N ASN A 181 9.48 10.15 -18.96
CA ASN A 181 8.59 10.65 -17.91
C ASN A 181 9.07 10.34 -16.49
N ARG A 182 10.30 9.81 -16.34
CA ARG A 182 10.84 9.36 -15.04
C ARG A 182 11.95 10.27 -14.51
N ASN A 183 12.21 11.38 -15.17
CA ASN A 183 13.25 12.33 -14.77
C ASN A 183 12.80 13.16 -13.57
N ALA A 184 13.68 13.32 -12.59
CA ALA A 184 13.49 14.22 -11.46
C ALA A 184 13.36 15.67 -11.92
N GLU A 185 12.53 16.41 -11.20
CA GLU A 185 12.13 17.78 -11.51
C GLU A 185 12.43 18.75 -10.35
N VAL A 186 12.62 18.25 -9.13
CA VAL A 186 12.98 19.05 -7.94
C VAL A 186 14.00 18.29 -7.08
N LYS A 187 15.00 19.00 -6.52
CA LYS A 187 15.98 18.41 -5.61
C LYS A 187 15.67 18.77 -4.15
N TYR A 188 15.71 17.77 -3.28
CA TYR A 188 15.65 17.92 -1.83
C TYR A 188 16.96 17.48 -1.19
N GLU A 189 17.60 18.36 -0.44
CA GLU A 189 18.78 18.05 0.37
C GLU A 189 18.37 17.88 1.83
N VAL A 190 18.53 16.66 2.36
CA VAL A 190 18.14 16.33 3.74
C VAL A 190 19.29 16.63 4.70
N ASP A 191 19.09 17.62 5.55
CA ASP A 191 19.92 17.98 6.70
C ASP A 191 19.15 17.70 8.02
N ALA A 192 18.87 16.42 8.25
CA ALA A 192 18.15 15.93 9.41
C ALA A 192 18.66 14.54 9.81
N ASN A 193 18.45 14.15 11.07
CA ASN A 193 18.87 12.84 11.55
C ASN A 193 17.75 11.80 11.35
N LEU A 194 17.92 10.89 10.40
CA LEU A 194 16.95 9.83 10.11
C LEU A 194 17.43 8.49 10.70
N THR A 195 16.74 8.00 11.73
CA THR A 195 17.11 6.77 12.43
C THR A 195 15.99 5.73 12.41
N THR A 196 14.74 6.12 12.59
CA THR A 196 13.60 5.21 12.75
C THR A 196 12.67 5.20 11.53
N THR A 197 11.67 4.32 11.53
CA THR A 197 10.70 4.23 10.42
C THR A 197 9.76 5.43 10.38
N ASP A 198 9.42 6.01 11.53
CA ASP A 198 8.58 7.21 11.62
C ASP A 198 9.33 8.45 11.13
N ASP A 199 10.65 8.58 11.33
CA ASP A 199 11.46 9.65 10.71
C ASP A 199 11.31 9.67 9.18
N PHE A 200 11.36 8.49 8.55
CA PHE A 200 11.15 8.34 7.11
C PHE A 200 9.69 8.62 6.70
N GLY A 201 8.74 8.31 7.58
CA GLY A 201 7.34 8.69 7.41
C GLY A 201 7.15 10.20 7.43
N LEU A 202 7.76 10.91 8.37
CA LEU A 202 7.75 12.36 8.48
C LEU A 202 8.45 13.02 7.29
N LEU A 203 9.62 12.52 6.89
CA LEU A 203 10.30 12.98 5.68
C LEU A 203 9.39 12.88 4.45
N GLY A 204 8.68 11.76 4.30
CA GLY A 204 7.73 11.59 3.21
C GLY A 204 6.52 12.53 3.29
N GLN A 205 6.09 12.91 4.49
CA GLN A 205 5.02 13.89 4.70
C GLN A 205 5.48 15.28 4.26
N VAL A 206 6.69 15.69 4.68
CA VAL A 206 7.25 17.01 4.38
C VAL A 206 7.49 17.13 2.88
N ILE A 207 8.20 16.17 2.29
CA ILE A 207 8.47 16.16 0.86
C ILE A 207 7.16 16.07 0.07
N GLY A 208 6.25 15.17 0.44
CA GLY A 208 4.97 15.01 -0.24
C GLY A 208 4.17 16.31 -0.28
N THR A 209 4.12 17.04 0.84
CA THR A 209 3.41 18.33 0.94
C THR A 209 4.07 19.41 0.09
N ARG A 210 5.41 19.44 -0.01
CA ARG A 210 6.17 20.45 -0.75
C ARG A 210 6.28 20.17 -2.26
N THR A 211 6.28 18.89 -2.66
CA THR A 211 6.66 18.45 -4.02
C THR A 211 5.55 18.67 -5.05
N GLY A 212 4.28 18.67 -4.62
CA GLY A 212 3.16 18.74 -5.55
C GLY A 212 3.18 17.56 -6.54
N LYS A 213 3.20 17.85 -7.85
CA LYS A 213 3.21 16.83 -8.91
C LYS A 213 4.58 16.46 -9.44
N SER A 214 5.64 17.12 -8.96
CA SER A 214 7.00 16.94 -9.45
C SER A 214 7.61 15.63 -8.98
N ILE A 215 8.63 15.13 -9.69
CA ILE A 215 9.40 13.94 -9.29
C ILE A 215 10.60 14.37 -8.42
N PRO A 216 10.70 13.96 -7.15
CA PRO A 216 11.78 14.43 -6.28
C PRO A 216 13.08 13.63 -6.46
N TYR A 217 14.21 14.33 -6.47
CA TYR A 217 15.57 13.80 -6.28
C TYR A 217 16.05 14.13 -4.86
N ILE A 218 16.40 13.12 -4.07
CA ILE A 218 16.66 13.26 -2.64
C ILE A 218 18.13 12.95 -2.35
N THR A 219 18.83 13.87 -1.70
CA THR A 219 20.22 13.73 -1.24
C THR A 219 20.30 13.83 0.29
N GLY A 220 21.45 13.48 0.88
CA GLY A 220 21.67 13.56 2.33
C GLY A 220 21.30 12.29 3.12
N VAL A 221 20.53 11.37 2.52
CA VAL A 221 20.18 10.07 3.13
C VAL A 221 21.26 9.03 2.81
N LYS A 222 22.13 8.73 3.79
CA LYS A 222 23.30 7.84 3.58
C LYS A 222 22.96 6.35 3.50
N LYS A 223 21.92 5.91 4.22
CA LYS A 223 21.49 4.52 4.31
C LYS A 223 20.01 4.46 4.64
N ALA A 224 19.33 3.44 4.15
CA ALA A 224 17.96 3.13 4.52
C ALA A 224 17.73 1.62 4.46
N THR A 225 16.94 1.11 5.41
CA THR A 225 16.42 -0.26 5.40
C THR A 225 15.17 -0.35 4.52
N THR A 226 14.76 -1.57 4.18
CA THR A 226 13.51 -1.81 3.46
C THR A 226 12.30 -1.26 4.22
N GLU A 227 12.27 -1.38 5.56
CA GLU A 227 11.18 -0.87 6.39
C GLU A 227 11.10 0.66 6.38
N GLN A 228 12.26 1.33 6.41
CA GLN A 228 12.35 2.79 6.29
C GLN A 228 11.90 3.28 4.91
N LEU A 229 12.36 2.64 3.82
CA LEU A 229 11.93 3.01 2.47
C LEU A 229 10.43 2.73 2.26
N LYS A 230 9.91 1.63 2.81
CA LYS A 230 8.47 1.31 2.83
C LYS A 230 7.67 2.41 3.52
N SER A 231 8.12 2.90 4.69
CA SER A 231 7.48 4.00 5.42
C SER A 231 7.50 5.31 4.61
N PHE A 232 8.65 5.67 4.04
CA PHE A 232 8.80 6.84 3.17
C PHE A 232 7.86 6.78 1.96
N CYS A 233 7.87 5.65 1.23
CA CYS A 233 7.00 5.43 0.07
C CYS A 233 5.52 5.59 0.43
N ALA A 234 5.12 5.09 1.59
CA ALA A 234 3.75 5.18 2.07
C ALA A 234 3.34 6.63 2.33
N SER A 235 4.21 7.40 2.97
CA SER A 235 3.94 8.78 3.33
C SER A 235 3.96 9.70 2.11
N VAL A 236 5.01 9.67 1.30
CA VAL A 236 5.15 10.58 0.14
C VAL A 236 4.05 10.36 -0.90
N ALA A 237 3.63 9.11 -1.10
CA ALA A 237 2.51 8.78 -1.99
C ALA A 237 1.15 9.24 -1.43
N THR A 238 1.01 9.35 -0.10
CA THR A 238 -0.23 9.75 0.56
C THR A 238 -0.37 11.27 0.58
N TYR A 239 0.68 12.00 0.98
CA TYR A 239 0.64 13.45 1.13
C TYR A 239 0.88 14.20 -0.19
N GLY A 240 1.73 13.65 -1.08
CA GLY A 240 2.05 14.30 -2.36
C GLY A 240 1.47 13.62 -3.59
N GLY A 241 0.92 12.40 -3.47
CA GLY A 241 0.54 11.61 -4.64
C GLY A 241 1.75 11.17 -5.49
N VAL A 242 2.97 11.25 -4.94
CA VAL A 242 4.21 10.89 -5.61
C VAL A 242 4.25 9.39 -5.86
N ALA A 243 4.39 9.00 -7.13
CA ALA A 243 4.47 7.61 -7.57
C ALA A 243 5.90 7.18 -7.95
N LEU A 244 6.84 8.12 -8.03
CA LEU A 244 8.25 7.90 -8.31
C LEU A 244 9.06 9.02 -7.64
N PHE A 245 10.14 8.64 -6.96
CA PHE A 245 11.23 9.47 -6.49
C PHE A 245 12.58 8.82 -6.82
N HIS A 246 13.65 9.59 -6.69
CA HIS A 246 15.02 9.13 -6.74
C HIS A 246 15.71 9.51 -5.43
N MET A 247 16.47 8.59 -4.84
CA MET A 247 17.24 8.83 -3.62
C MET A 247 18.69 8.42 -3.87
N GLU A 248 19.59 9.38 -3.76
CA GLU A 248 20.99 9.26 -4.18
C GLU A 248 21.69 8.09 -3.49
N GLY A 249 22.29 7.21 -4.29
CA GLY A 249 22.99 6.02 -3.79
C GLY A 249 22.10 4.90 -3.26
N LEU A 250 20.77 5.09 -3.17
CA LEU A 250 19.83 4.13 -2.59
C LEU A 250 18.84 3.56 -3.61
N THR A 251 18.35 4.37 -4.56
CA THR A 251 17.47 3.90 -5.63
C THR A 251 18.26 3.58 -6.91
N PRO A 252 17.92 2.53 -7.67
CA PRO A 252 18.71 2.09 -8.84
C PRO A 252 18.52 2.95 -10.10
N ASN A 253 17.49 3.80 -10.15
CA ASN A 253 17.17 4.57 -11.34
C ASN A 253 18.18 5.69 -11.60
N ARG A 254 18.45 5.95 -12.88
CA ARG A 254 19.19 7.15 -13.32
C ARG A 254 18.22 8.26 -13.65
N THR A 255 18.63 9.50 -13.38
CA THR A 255 17.82 10.69 -13.64
C THR A 255 18.71 11.89 -13.93
N THR A 256 18.15 12.90 -14.58
CA THR A 256 18.69 14.26 -14.58
C THR A 256 18.69 14.85 -13.17
N LEU A 257 19.66 15.71 -12.89
CA LEU A 257 19.73 16.46 -11.63
C LEU A 257 19.01 17.81 -11.81
N PRO A 258 17.97 18.10 -11.02
CA PRO A 258 17.33 19.41 -11.02
C PRO A 258 18.25 20.50 -10.47
N ASP A 259 18.15 21.71 -11.02
CA ASP A 259 18.90 22.88 -10.54
C ASP A 259 18.29 23.45 -9.23
N GLU A 260 16.96 23.42 -9.11
CA GLU A 260 16.25 23.91 -7.92
C GLU A 260 16.45 22.95 -6.75
N THR A 261 17.07 23.45 -5.68
CA THR A 261 17.36 22.70 -4.45
C THR A 261 16.61 23.31 -3.27
N MET A 262 15.87 22.47 -2.56
CA MET A 262 15.22 22.79 -1.29
C MET A 262 15.89 22.00 -0.17
N THR A 263 16.15 22.63 0.97
CA THR A 263 16.68 21.94 2.16
C THR A 263 15.52 21.44 3.03
N ILE A 264 15.65 20.22 3.54
CA ILE A 264 14.80 19.68 4.60
C ILE A 264 15.62 19.64 5.89
N THR A 265 15.17 20.34 6.92
CA THR A 265 15.88 20.41 8.22
C THR A 265 15.26 19.48 9.26
N GLN A 266 15.93 19.32 10.41
CA GLN A 266 15.32 18.65 11.56
C GLN A 266 14.04 19.36 12.04
N GLU A 267 14.02 20.70 12.02
CA GLU A 267 12.84 21.51 12.41
C GLU A 267 11.63 21.20 11.51
N ASP A 268 11.85 20.92 10.22
CA ASP A 268 10.78 20.51 9.31
C ASP A 268 10.14 19.17 9.73
N LEU A 269 10.96 18.21 10.20
CA LEU A 269 10.47 16.93 10.69
C LEU A 269 9.75 17.06 12.03
N ASP A 270 10.27 17.90 12.92
CA ASP A 270 9.67 18.17 14.23
C ASP A 270 8.31 18.86 14.06
N GLN A 271 8.21 19.82 13.14
CA GLN A 271 6.93 20.46 12.79
C GLN A 271 5.96 19.46 12.15
N ALA A 272 6.41 18.60 11.24
CA ALA A 272 5.56 17.58 10.65
C ALA A 272 5.03 16.60 11.71
N ARG A 273 5.85 16.25 12.72
CA ARG A 273 5.39 15.44 13.85
C ARG A 273 4.32 16.17 14.65
N HIS A 274 4.56 17.43 14.98
CA HIS A 274 3.60 18.26 15.69
C HIS A 274 2.25 18.35 14.95
N ASP A 275 2.26 18.52 13.64
CA ASP A 275 1.04 18.59 12.82
C ASP A 275 0.27 17.25 12.76
N LEU A 276 0.93 16.12 13.05
CA LEU A 276 0.34 14.78 13.09
C LEU A 276 -0.13 14.36 14.48
N ASP A 277 0.21 15.14 15.50
CA ASP A 277 -0.21 14.93 16.89
C ASP A 277 -1.39 15.87 17.22
N ASP A 278 -2.54 15.29 17.56
CA ASP A 278 -3.69 16.04 18.03
C ASP A 278 -3.61 16.25 19.55
N GLU A 279 -3.93 17.46 20.03
CA GLU A 279 -3.98 17.75 21.46
C GLU A 279 -5.07 16.93 22.17
N GLU A 280 -4.77 16.49 23.41
CA GLU A 280 -5.70 15.75 24.28
C GLU A 280 -6.29 14.50 23.59
N ALA A 281 -5.46 13.71 22.91
CA ALA A 281 -5.87 12.43 22.34
C ALA A 281 -5.97 11.37 23.45
N ASP A 282 -7.18 10.89 23.73
CA ASP A 282 -7.38 9.72 24.58
C ASP A 282 -7.09 8.45 23.76
N ILE A 283 -5.88 7.91 23.90
CA ILE A 283 -5.40 6.79 23.10
C ILE A 283 -6.00 5.47 23.60
N ASP A 284 -7.02 4.99 22.89
CA ASP A 284 -7.67 3.69 23.09
C ASP A 284 -7.33 2.68 21.99
N PHE A 285 -6.71 3.12 20.90
CA PHE A 285 -6.26 2.27 19.79
C PHE A 285 -4.81 2.53 19.41
N ILE A 286 -4.01 1.46 19.38
CA ILE A 286 -2.63 1.46 18.91
C ILE A 286 -2.58 0.59 17.65
N SER A 287 -2.18 1.16 16.53
CA SER A 287 -2.07 0.42 15.26
C SER A 287 -0.69 0.61 14.65
N VAL A 288 0.04 -0.49 14.51
CA VAL A 288 1.36 -0.52 13.84
C VAL A 288 1.33 -1.40 12.59
N GLY A 289 2.28 -1.17 11.69
CA GLY A 289 2.37 -1.91 10.43
C GLY A 289 1.56 -1.28 9.29
N CYS A 290 1.60 0.05 9.15
CA CYS A 290 1.08 0.74 7.97
C CYS A 290 2.22 1.43 7.20
N PRO A 291 2.83 0.79 6.19
CA PRO A 291 2.40 -0.44 5.50
C PRO A 291 2.70 -1.74 6.26
N HIS A 292 1.99 -2.82 5.90
CA HIS A 292 1.98 -4.12 6.59
C HIS A 292 3.38 -4.53 7.08
N ALA A 293 3.45 -4.89 8.36
CA ALA A 293 4.68 -5.22 9.06
C ALA A 293 5.37 -6.44 8.43
N SER A 294 6.69 -6.33 8.28
CA SER A 294 7.58 -7.43 7.95
C SER A 294 7.73 -8.39 9.13
N ILE A 295 8.31 -9.56 8.89
CA ILE A 295 8.61 -10.50 9.96
C ILE A 295 9.62 -9.94 10.97
N LYS A 296 10.52 -9.05 10.52
CA LYS A 296 11.51 -8.39 11.38
C LYS A 296 10.82 -7.44 12.38
N GLU A 297 9.94 -6.57 11.89
CA GLU A 297 9.13 -5.67 12.73
C GLU A 297 8.30 -6.46 13.74
N ILE A 298 7.66 -7.57 13.31
CA ILE A 298 6.89 -8.44 14.20
C ILE A 298 7.76 -9.05 15.30
N GLY A 299 8.97 -9.52 14.96
CA GLY A 299 9.89 -10.08 15.95
C GLY A 299 10.36 -9.04 16.98
N GLU A 300 10.59 -7.79 16.55
CA GLU A 300 10.93 -6.69 17.45
C GLU A 300 9.78 -6.36 18.41
N ILE A 301 8.53 -6.30 17.90
CA ILE A 301 7.34 -6.07 18.71
C ILE A 301 7.11 -7.22 19.71
N ALA A 302 7.21 -8.47 19.25
CA ALA A 302 7.07 -9.64 20.11
C ALA A 302 8.08 -9.63 21.27
N ARG A 303 9.31 -9.18 21.03
CA ARG A 303 10.34 -9.04 22.07
C ARG A 303 9.98 -8.00 23.13
N ILE A 304 9.37 -6.87 22.74
CA ILE A 304 8.94 -5.82 23.68
C ILE A 304 7.75 -6.31 24.52
N LEU A 305 6.84 -7.07 23.91
CA LEU A 305 5.64 -7.62 24.56
C LEU A 305 5.90 -8.86 25.43
N ASP A 306 7.08 -9.47 25.36
CA ASP A 306 7.37 -10.71 26.08
C ASP A 306 7.24 -10.56 27.60
N GLY A 307 6.41 -11.41 28.21
CA GLY A 307 6.08 -11.34 29.64
C GLY A 307 5.27 -10.11 30.08
N LYS A 308 4.76 -9.30 29.14
CA LYS A 308 3.95 -8.09 29.41
C LYS A 308 2.47 -8.32 29.13
N LYS A 309 1.65 -7.31 29.44
CA LYS A 309 0.21 -7.28 29.18
C LYS A 309 -0.18 -5.90 28.68
N VAL A 310 -1.02 -5.86 27.65
CA VAL A 310 -1.70 -4.65 27.19
C VAL A 310 -2.58 -4.12 28.30
N ALA A 311 -2.51 -2.82 28.55
CA ALA A 311 -3.28 -2.16 29.59
C ALA A 311 -4.78 -2.20 29.31
N LYS A 312 -5.59 -2.18 30.37
CA LYS A 312 -7.04 -2.25 30.26
C LYS A 312 -7.57 -1.02 29.51
N GLY A 313 -8.41 -1.25 28.51
CA GLY A 313 -9.02 -0.18 27.71
C GLY A 313 -8.29 0.13 26.41
N LYS A 314 -7.07 -0.39 26.23
CA LYS A 314 -6.30 -0.24 24.99
C LYS A 314 -6.50 -1.43 24.07
N THR A 315 -6.62 -1.17 22.77
CA THR A 315 -6.60 -2.19 21.71
C THR A 315 -5.35 -2.04 20.87
N VAL A 316 -4.59 -3.12 20.66
CA VAL A 316 -3.36 -3.09 19.85
C VAL A 316 -3.52 -3.95 18.61
N TRP A 317 -3.37 -3.35 17.43
CA TRP A 317 -3.32 -4.05 16.15
C TRP A 317 -1.91 -3.96 15.56
N ILE A 318 -1.33 -5.11 15.28
CA ILE A 318 -0.10 -5.24 14.49
C ILE A 318 -0.54 -5.82 13.15
N THR A 319 -0.55 -5.00 12.11
CA THR A 319 -1.12 -5.38 10.81
C THR A 319 -0.04 -5.95 9.90
N THR A 320 -0.33 -7.09 9.25
CA THR A 320 0.64 -7.80 8.40
C THR A 320 -0.04 -8.58 7.27
N ALA A 321 0.74 -9.17 6.37
CA ALA A 321 0.23 -10.10 5.36
C ALA A 321 0.04 -11.51 5.95
N LYS A 322 -0.93 -12.27 5.46
CA LYS A 322 -1.18 -13.64 5.93
C LYS A 322 0.05 -14.57 5.91
N PRO A 323 0.85 -14.65 4.83
CA PRO A 323 2.08 -15.47 4.83
C PRO A 323 3.07 -15.06 5.92
N THR A 324 3.16 -13.77 6.23
CA THR A 324 4.02 -13.25 7.29
C THR A 324 3.47 -13.61 8.67
N LYS A 325 2.15 -13.54 8.89
CA LYS A 325 1.49 -14.04 10.11
C LYS A 325 1.70 -15.55 10.29
N ASP A 326 1.60 -16.33 9.22
CA ASP A 326 1.85 -17.78 9.26
C ASP A 326 3.32 -18.10 9.60
N LEU A 327 4.26 -17.30 9.11
CA LEU A 327 5.67 -17.37 9.52
C LEU A 327 5.85 -16.98 11.00
N ALA A 328 5.21 -15.91 11.45
CA ALA A 328 5.24 -15.46 12.85
C ALA A 328 4.66 -16.50 13.82
N LYS A 329 3.63 -17.26 13.40
CA LYS A 329 3.10 -18.43 14.13
C LYS A 329 4.18 -19.50 14.31
N LYS A 330 4.89 -19.86 13.22
CA LYS A 330 5.98 -20.85 13.27
C LYS A 330 7.17 -20.41 14.14
N MET A 331 7.42 -19.11 14.22
CA MET A 331 8.51 -18.53 15.02
C MET A 331 8.13 -18.29 16.49
N GLY A 332 6.87 -18.51 16.88
CA GLY A 332 6.36 -18.27 18.24
C GLY A 332 6.02 -16.81 18.56
N TYR A 333 6.24 -15.87 17.62
CA TYR A 333 5.94 -14.46 17.82
C TYR A 333 4.44 -14.19 17.97
N TYR A 334 3.62 -14.90 17.19
CA TYR A 334 2.15 -14.82 17.29
C TYR A 334 1.68 -15.11 18.72
N ASP A 335 2.16 -16.21 19.32
CA ASP A 335 1.76 -16.60 20.67
C ASP A 335 2.20 -15.58 21.72
N THR A 336 3.40 -15.01 21.60
CA THR A 336 3.87 -13.96 22.51
C THR A 336 2.99 -12.72 22.42
N ILE A 337 2.66 -12.27 21.21
CA ILE A 337 1.80 -11.11 20.95
C ILE A 337 0.39 -11.32 21.52
N GLU A 338 -0.24 -12.46 21.22
CA GLU A 338 -1.61 -12.76 21.67
C GLU A 338 -1.67 -12.97 23.19
N LYS A 339 -0.63 -13.58 23.79
CA LYS A 339 -0.54 -13.70 25.26
C LYS A 339 -0.44 -12.33 25.92
N ALA A 340 0.18 -11.34 25.29
CA ALA A 340 0.20 -9.98 25.82
C ALA A 340 -1.18 -9.29 25.72
N GLY A 341 -2.10 -9.79 24.90
CA GLY A 341 -3.41 -9.17 24.65
C GLY A 341 -3.42 -8.21 23.45
N ALA A 342 -2.36 -8.22 22.63
CA ALA A 342 -2.32 -7.54 21.34
C ALA A 342 -2.76 -8.49 20.22
N TYR A 343 -3.22 -7.93 19.09
CA TYR A 343 -3.69 -8.70 17.95
C TYR A 343 -2.73 -8.61 16.77
N LEU A 344 -2.26 -9.75 16.28
CA LEU A 344 -1.59 -9.82 14.98
C LEU A 344 -2.66 -9.97 13.88
N VAL A 345 -3.01 -8.88 13.22
CA VAL A 345 -4.09 -8.78 12.23
C VAL A 345 -3.53 -9.03 10.84
N ALA A 346 -3.98 -10.08 10.15
CA ALA A 346 -3.65 -10.30 8.75
C ALA A 346 -4.68 -9.62 7.84
N ASP A 347 -4.31 -9.44 6.57
CA ASP A 347 -5.20 -9.11 5.45
C ASP A 347 -5.92 -7.75 5.51
N ALA A 348 -5.82 -7.00 6.61
CA ALA A 348 -6.48 -5.71 6.81
C ALA A 348 -5.63 -4.70 7.58
N CYS A 349 -6.01 -3.43 7.47
CA CYS A 349 -5.42 -2.35 8.26
C CYS A 349 -6.45 -1.27 8.63
N CYS A 350 -6.03 -0.34 9.50
CA CYS A 350 -6.88 0.75 9.99
C CYS A 350 -7.45 1.67 8.89
N ALA A 351 -6.84 1.70 7.70
CA ALA A 351 -7.28 2.53 6.57
C ALA A 351 -8.43 1.93 5.74
N VAL A 352 -8.71 0.64 5.91
CA VAL A 352 -9.69 -0.10 5.09
C VAL A 352 -10.70 -0.91 5.90
N ALA A 353 -10.42 -1.14 7.19
CA ALA A 353 -11.34 -1.79 8.11
C ALA A 353 -12.47 -0.83 8.54
N PRO A 354 -13.69 -1.35 8.82
CA PRO A 354 -14.83 -0.54 9.26
C PRO A 354 -14.69 -0.13 10.73
N LEU A 355 -13.84 0.86 11.00
CA LEU A 355 -13.47 1.26 12.37
C LEU A 355 -14.19 2.51 12.90
N LYS A 356 -14.97 3.20 12.06
CA LYS A 356 -15.64 4.45 12.44
C LYS A 356 -16.50 4.28 13.71
N GLY A 357 -16.28 5.16 14.68
CA GLY A 357 -17.02 5.18 15.95
C GLY A 357 -16.60 4.10 16.96
N ARG A 358 -15.56 3.31 16.68
CA ARG A 358 -15.05 2.27 17.61
C ARG A 358 -14.00 2.77 18.59
N PHE A 359 -13.26 3.81 18.21
CA PHE A 359 -12.11 4.34 18.95
C PHE A 359 -12.14 5.87 18.94
N GLY A 360 -11.56 6.48 19.97
CA GLY A 360 -11.41 7.93 20.09
C GLY A 360 -10.06 8.44 19.57
N GLY A 361 -8.98 7.72 19.89
CA GLY A 361 -7.61 8.14 19.62
C GLY A 361 -6.75 7.00 19.08
N LEU A 362 -5.98 7.30 18.03
CA LEU A 362 -5.03 6.39 17.40
C LEU A 362 -3.60 6.80 17.71
N LEU A 363 -2.81 5.88 18.27
CA LEU A 363 -1.36 5.97 18.30
C LEU A 363 -0.76 5.03 17.24
N THR A 364 0.18 5.53 16.43
CA THR A 364 0.73 4.77 15.30
C THR A 364 2.16 5.16 14.96
N ASP A 365 2.86 4.27 14.24
CA ASP A 365 4.20 4.50 13.69
C ASP A 365 4.21 5.11 12.29
N SER A 366 3.04 5.52 11.78
CA SER A 366 2.82 5.79 10.37
C SER A 366 2.07 7.09 10.10
N ALA A 367 2.73 8.02 9.43
CA ALA A 367 2.09 9.24 8.92
C ALA A 367 0.91 8.93 7.98
N LYS A 368 1.03 7.87 7.17
CA LYS A 368 -0.08 7.39 6.32
C LYS A 368 -1.27 6.94 7.16
N ALA A 369 -1.03 6.21 8.26
CA ALA A 369 -2.11 5.81 9.15
C ALA A 369 -2.79 7.03 9.79
N CYS A 370 -2.03 8.04 10.22
CA CYS A 370 -2.60 9.30 10.73
C CYS A 370 -3.54 9.95 9.71
N TYR A 371 -3.10 10.07 8.45
CA TYR A 371 -3.91 10.64 7.37
C TYR A 371 -5.27 9.94 7.21
N TYR A 372 -5.28 8.60 7.10
CA TYR A 372 -6.51 7.84 6.91
C TYR A 372 -7.37 7.78 8.17
N ALA A 373 -6.76 7.73 9.35
CA ALA A 373 -7.48 7.73 10.62
C ALA A 373 -8.29 9.02 10.81
N ARG A 374 -7.67 10.18 10.54
CA ARG A 374 -8.37 11.48 10.53
C ARG A 374 -9.46 11.53 9.48
N GLY A 375 -9.11 11.23 8.22
CA GLY A 375 -10.01 11.41 7.08
C GLY A 375 -11.20 10.46 7.04
N LYS A 376 -11.00 9.18 7.41
CA LYS A 376 -12.05 8.15 7.31
C LYS A 376 -12.75 7.85 8.63
N ASN A 377 -11.99 7.81 9.72
CA ASN A 377 -12.48 7.33 11.01
C ASN A 377 -12.75 8.46 12.02
N GLN A 378 -12.28 9.68 11.74
CA GLN A 378 -12.38 10.85 12.63
C GLN A 378 -11.70 10.63 13.99
N PHE A 379 -10.65 9.81 14.02
CA PHE A 379 -9.82 9.64 15.21
C PHE A 379 -8.90 10.84 15.40
N LYS A 380 -8.65 11.22 16.65
CA LYS A 380 -7.44 11.98 16.99
C LYS A 380 -6.22 11.08 16.78
N THR A 381 -5.09 11.62 16.37
CA THR A 381 -3.91 10.82 16.06
C THR A 381 -2.66 11.32 16.77
N GLU A 382 -1.78 10.41 17.12
CA GLU A 382 -0.40 10.69 17.51
C GLU A 382 0.56 9.74 16.77
N ILE A 383 1.74 10.26 16.41
CA ILE A 383 2.79 9.49 15.74
C ILE A 383 4.03 9.29 16.63
N ARG A 384 4.41 8.04 16.87
CA ARG A 384 5.59 7.67 17.67
C ARG A 384 6.41 6.59 16.98
N THR A 385 7.56 6.25 17.54
CA THR A 385 8.28 5.05 17.10
C THR A 385 7.47 3.79 17.41
N VAL A 386 7.78 2.67 16.73
CA VAL A 386 7.17 1.36 17.05
C VAL A 386 7.38 1.00 18.52
N ALA A 387 8.56 1.28 19.08
CA ALA A 387 8.86 0.95 20.46
C ALA A 387 7.97 1.73 21.43
N GLU A 388 7.88 3.04 21.27
CA GLU A 388 7.03 3.91 22.09
C GLU A 388 5.54 3.55 21.96
N CYS A 389 5.06 3.19 20.76
CA CYS A 389 3.69 2.73 20.57
C CYS A 389 3.38 1.49 21.43
N ILE A 390 4.31 0.54 21.47
CA ILE A 390 4.14 -0.71 22.22
C ILE A 390 4.36 -0.49 23.72
N GLU A 391 5.27 0.40 24.12
CA GLU A 391 5.48 0.81 25.52
C GLU A 391 4.25 1.53 26.08
N GLU A 392 3.64 2.42 25.31
CA GLU A 392 2.38 3.05 25.68
C GLU A 392 1.27 1.99 25.81
N ALA A 393 1.22 0.99 24.92
CA ALA A 393 0.18 -0.03 24.99
C ALA A 393 0.20 -0.88 26.29
N ILE A 394 1.37 -1.02 26.94
CA ILE A 394 1.54 -1.82 28.16
C ILE A 394 1.64 -0.99 29.45
N SER A 395 1.58 0.34 29.32
CA SER A 395 1.50 1.31 30.41
C SER A 395 0.05 1.53 30.82
#